data_AF-A0A3D4TX19-F1
#
_entry.id   AF-A0A3D4TX19-F1
#
_cell.length_a   1.000
_cell.length_b   1.000
_cell.length_c   1.000
_cell.angle_alpha   90.00
_cell.angle_beta   90.00
_cell.angle_gamma   90.00
#
_symmetry.space_group_name_H-M   'P 1'
#
loop_
_entity.id
_entity.type
_entity.pdbx_description
1 polymer ?
#
loop_
_entity_poly.entity_id
_entity_poly.type
_entity_poly.pdbx_seq_one_letter_code
_entity_poly.pdbx_strand_id
1 'polypeptide(L)'
;WPGNIRELQNTVERAVILCDNDEIVIEDFLLKKTELQTSTNEDQLNLDEMEKAVIMKALHKNNGNVTKAAIDLGLQRNALYRRLEKYGL
;
A
#
# COMPACT_ATOMS: atom_id res chain seq x y z
N TRP A 1 -8.15 -10.69 9.28
CA TRP A 1 -7.54 -9.51 9.90
C TRP A 1 -6.13 -9.40 9.38
N PRO A 2 -5.80 -8.36 8.61
CA PRO A 2 -4.52 -8.28 7.92
C PRO A 2 -3.41 -8.11 8.97
N GLY A 3 -2.73 -9.22 9.29
CA GLY A 3 -1.39 -9.20 9.87
C GLY A 3 -1.23 -9.15 11.39
N ASN A 4 -2.26 -8.89 12.21
CA ASN A 4 -2.05 -8.73 13.65
C ASN A 4 -3.08 -9.46 14.55
N ILE A 5 -2.62 -10.33 15.45
CA ILE A 5 -3.47 -11.05 16.42
C ILE A 5 -4.18 -10.06 17.36
N ARG A 6 -3.57 -8.89 17.63
CA ARG A 6 -4.21 -7.82 18.40
C ARG A 6 -5.45 -7.25 17.74
N GLU A 7 -5.51 -7.23 16.41
CA GLU A 7 -6.69 -6.76 15.68
C GLU A 7 -7.83 -7.77 15.75
N LEU A 8 -7.50 -9.06 15.68
CA LEU A 8 -8.49 -10.11 15.91
C LEU A 8 -9.07 -10.01 17.32
N GLN A 9 -8.22 -9.83 18.34
CA GLN A 9 -8.65 -9.65 19.72
C GLN A 9 -9.55 -8.42 19.87
N ASN A 10 -9.12 -7.25 19.40
CA ASN A 10 -9.91 -6.01 19.49
C ASN A 10 -11.26 -6.13 18.77
N THR A 11 -11.31 -6.89 17.68
CA THR A 11 -12.54 -7.13 16.95
C THR A 11 -13.49 -8.01 17.73
N VAL A 12 -13.00 -9.11 18.31
CA VAL A 12 -13.82 -10.01 19.13
C VAL A 12 -14.29 -9.30 20.40
N GLU A 13 -13.43 -8.53 21.07
CA GLU A 13 -13.82 -7.71 22.23
C GLU A 13 -14.93 -6.72 21.87
N ARG A 14 -14.81 -6.03 20.73
CA ARG A 14 -15.85 -5.14 20.24
C ARG A 14 -17.15 -5.87 19.92
N ALA A 15 -17.08 -7.04 19.27
CA ALA A 15 -18.26 -7.82 18.96
C ALA A 15 -18.98 -8.28 20.24
N VAL A 16 -18.24 -8.68 21.29
CA VAL A 16 -18.83 -9.02 22.60
C VAL A 16 -19.48 -7.81 23.27
N ILE A 17 -18.90 -6.61 23.15
CA ILE A 17 -19.47 -5.39 23.73
C ILE A 17 -20.72 -4.93 22.98
N LEU A 18 -20.76 -5.11 21.66
CA LEU A 18 -21.87 -4.69 20.80
C LEU A 18 -22.99 -5.74 20.71
N CYS A 19 -22.72 -6.98 21.08
CA CYS A 19 -23.74 -8.02 21.06
C CYS A 19 -24.71 -7.82 22.22
N ASP A 20 -25.97 -7.54 21.89
CA ASP A 20 -27.05 -7.45 22.88
C ASP A 20 -27.63 -8.82 23.26
N ASN A 21 -27.23 -9.89 22.55
CA ASN A 21 -27.72 -11.26 22.71
C ASN A 21 -26.60 -12.25 23.09
N ASP A 22 -26.96 -13.47 23.47
CA ASP A 22 -26.00 -14.52 23.88
C ASP A 22 -25.25 -15.17 22.68
N GLU A 23 -25.57 -14.74 21.45
CA GLU A 23 -24.98 -15.23 20.21
C GLU A 23 -24.46 -14.07 19.37
N ILE A 24 -23.16 -14.09 19.07
CA ILE A 24 -22.51 -13.09 18.23
C ILE A 24 -22.79 -13.40 16.76
N VAL A 25 -23.49 -12.48 16.08
CA VAL A 25 -23.82 -12.61 14.65
C VAL A 25 -22.83 -11.84 13.79
N ILE A 26 -22.77 -12.17 12.50
CA ILE A 26 -21.83 -11.57 11.53
C ILE A 26 -22.01 -10.04 11.45
N GLU A 27 -23.20 -9.53 11.76
CA GLU A 27 -23.52 -8.10 11.78
C GLU A 27 -22.86 -7.35 12.94
N ASP A 28 -22.62 -8.02 14.08
CA ASP A 28 -21.92 -7.46 15.25
C ASP A 28 -20.44 -7.22 14.94
N PHE A 29 -19.91 -8.04 14.04
CA PHE A 29 -18.64 -7.78 13.41
C PHE A 29 -18.86 -6.70 12.35
N LEU A 30 -18.58 -5.44 12.73
CA LEU A 30 -18.39 -4.30 11.81
C LEU A 30 -17.14 -4.51 10.91
N LEU A 31 -16.98 -5.71 10.37
CA LEU A 31 -16.12 -6.05 9.26
C LEU A 31 -16.59 -5.16 8.13
N LYS A 32 -15.91 -4.02 7.95
CA LYS A 32 -15.84 -3.40 6.63
C LYS A 32 -15.59 -4.55 5.68
N LYS A 33 -16.40 -4.61 4.61
CA LYS A 33 -16.20 -5.51 3.48
C LYS A 33 -14.84 -5.13 2.88
N THR A 34 -13.77 -5.55 3.53
CA THR A 34 -12.42 -5.55 3.01
C THR A 34 -12.52 -6.59 1.94
N GLU A 35 -12.79 -6.10 0.72
CA GLU A 35 -12.42 -6.79 -0.50
C GLU A 35 -11.10 -7.48 -0.20
N LEU A 36 -11.08 -8.80 -0.36
CA LEU A 36 -9.92 -9.64 -0.13
C LEU A 36 -8.75 -9.07 -0.95
N GLN A 37 -8.00 -8.17 -0.33
CA GLN A 37 -6.71 -7.74 -0.82
C GLN A 37 -5.81 -8.91 -0.49
N THR A 38 -5.72 -9.79 -1.47
CA THR A 38 -4.70 -10.82 -1.59
C THR A 38 -3.39 -10.23 -1.13
N SER A 39 -2.92 -10.76 -0.02
CA SER A 39 -1.63 -10.50 0.62
C SER A 39 -0.51 -10.30 -0.39
N THR A 40 0.05 -9.09 -0.46
CA THR A 40 1.43 -8.89 -0.88
C THR A 40 1.96 -7.61 -0.20
N ASN A 41 2.73 -7.79 0.88
CA ASN A 41 3.75 -6.84 1.35
C ASN A 41 3.35 -5.38 1.70
N GLU A 42 2.19 -5.12 2.34
CA GLU A 42 1.82 -3.74 2.72
C GLU A 42 2.48 -3.20 4.01
N ASP A 43 3.13 -4.04 4.83
CA ASP A 43 3.76 -3.60 6.09
C ASP A 43 5.24 -3.24 5.99
N GLN A 44 5.84 -3.36 4.80
CA GLN A 44 7.02 -2.56 4.52
C GLN A 44 6.49 -1.24 3.97
N LEU A 45 6.70 -0.15 4.72
CA LEU A 45 6.75 1.19 4.15
C LEU A 45 7.79 1.17 3.01
N ASN A 46 7.38 0.69 1.84
CA ASN A 46 8.27 0.31 0.77
C ASN A 46 8.69 1.60 0.09
N LEU A 47 9.78 2.16 0.61
CA LEU A 47 10.49 3.31 0.02
C LEU A 47 10.68 3.09 -1.49
N ASP A 48 10.90 1.83 -1.89
CA ASP A 48 11.02 1.40 -3.29
C ASP A 48 9.72 1.55 -4.11
N GLU A 49 8.54 1.30 -3.54
CA GLU A 49 7.25 1.48 -4.23
C GLU A 49 6.89 2.96 -4.37
N MET A 50 7.12 3.75 -3.31
CA MET A 50 6.97 5.20 -3.39
C MET A 50 7.93 5.79 -4.42
N GLU A 51 9.19 5.34 -4.43
CA GLU A 51 10.19 5.77 -5.40
C GLU A 51 9.78 5.40 -6.83
N LYS A 52 9.32 4.17 -7.05
CA LYS A 52 8.80 3.72 -8.37
C LYS A 52 7.62 4.56 -8.83
N ALA A 53 6.67 4.86 -7.95
CA ALA A 53 5.50 5.69 -8.26
C ALA A 53 5.90 7.12 -8.64
N VAL A 54 6.86 7.71 -7.93
CA VAL A 54 7.39 9.04 -8.20
C VAL A 54 8.10 9.10 -9.56
N ILE A 55 8.93 8.09 -9.87
CA ILE A 55 9.62 7.97 -11.17
C ILE A 55 8.61 7.85 -12.32
N MET A 56 7.60 6.99 -12.17
CA MET A 56 6.54 6.82 -13.17
C MET A 56 5.75 8.11 -13.41
N LYS A 57 5.40 8.83 -12.34
CA LYS A 57 4.70 10.12 -12.44
C LYS A 57 5.52 11.16 -13.19
N ALA A 58 6.82 11.25 -12.90
CA ALA A 58 7.72 12.16 -13.59
C ALA A 58 7.89 11.80 -15.07
N LEU A 59 7.95 10.52 -15.41
CA LEU A 59 8.02 10.06 -16.80
C LEU A 59 6.74 10.37 -17.57
N HIS A 60 5.56 10.09 -16.99
CA HIS A 60 4.28 10.42 -17.61
C HIS A 60 4.13 11.92 -17.86
N LYS A 61 4.48 12.76 -16.87
CA LYS A 61 4.45 14.22 -16.98
C LYS A 61 5.36 14.76 -18.10
N ASN A 62 6.45 14.04 -18.38
CA ASN A 62 7.45 14.43 -19.39
C ASN A 62 7.35 13.58 -20.68
N ASN A 63 6.22 12.91 -20.93
CA ASN A 63 5.99 12.05 -22.11
C ASN A 63 7.12 11.01 -22.35
N GLY A 64 7.63 10.40 -21.30
CA GLY A 64 8.69 9.40 -21.37
C GLY A 64 10.10 9.98 -21.58
N ASN A 65 10.27 11.30 -21.56
CA ASN A 65 11.60 11.90 -21.66
C ASN A 65 12.36 11.77 -20.34
N VAL A 66 13.20 10.73 -20.25
CA VAL A 66 14.04 10.39 -19.09
C VAL A 66 14.92 11.56 -18.64
N THR A 67 15.45 12.36 -19.57
CA THR A 67 16.34 13.50 -19.22
C THR A 67 15.55 14.60 -18.50
N LYS A 68 14.36 14.93 -18.99
CA LYS A 68 13.50 15.93 -18.34
C LYS A 68 12.92 15.42 -17.02
N ALA A 69 12.53 14.14 -16.96
CA ALA A 69 12.06 13.51 -15.73
C ALA A 69 13.16 13.49 -14.64
N ALA A 70 14.43 13.25 -15.01
CA ALA A 70 15.54 13.30 -14.07
C ALA A 70 15.73 14.71 -13.49
N ILE A 71 15.67 15.74 -14.34
CA ILE A 71 15.77 17.15 -13.91
C ILE A 71 14.59 17.52 -12.99
N ASP A 72 13.36 17.12 -13.34
CA ASP A 72 12.14 17.38 -12.54
C ASP A 72 12.19 16.68 -11.16
N LEU A 73 12.90 15.55 -11.07
CA LEU A 73 13.14 14.81 -9.83
C LEU A 73 14.39 15.28 -9.06
N GLY A 74 15.17 16.23 -9.59
CA GLY A 74 16.44 16.67 -9.00
C GLY A 74 17.55 15.59 -9.04
N LEU A 75 17.44 14.64 -9.96
CA LEU A 75 18.37 13.52 -10.10
C LEU A 75 19.28 13.71 -11.32
N GLN A 76 20.48 13.14 -11.23
CA GLN A 76 21.31 12.98 -12.43
C GLN A 76 20.70 11.94 -13.37
N ARG A 77 20.84 12.14 -14.68
CA ARG A 77 20.33 11.21 -15.71
C ARG A 77 20.74 9.76 -15.45
N ASN A 78 22.00 9.53 -15.09
CA ASN A 78 22.54 8.18 -14.82
C ASN A 78 21.91 7.54 -13.56
N ALA A 79 21.53 8.34 -12.56
CA ALA A 79 20.86 7.84 -11.37
C ALA A 79 19.43 7.38 -11.67
N LEU A 80 18.72 8.12 -12.54
CA LEU A 80 17.38 7.72 -12.99
C LEU A 80 17.42 6.45 -13.84
N TYR A 81 18.39 6.30 -14.75
CA TYR A 81 18.56 5.06 -15.53
C TYR A 81 18.78 3.84 -14.65
N ARG A 82 19.67 3.93 -13.63
CA ARG A 82 19.90 2.82 -12.70
C ARG A 82 18.64 2.42 -11.93
N ARG A 83 17.78 3.37 -11.58
CA ARG A 83 16.51 3.11 -10.90
C ARG A 83 15.49 2.48 -11.85
N LEU A 84 15.44 2.93 -13.11
CA LEU A 84 14.61 2.28 -14.14
C LEU A 84 15.02 0.83 -14.37
N GLU A 85 16.32 0.55 -14.48
CA GLU A 85 16.85 -0.81 -14.57
C GLU A 85 16.53 -1.64 -13.32
N LYS A 86 16.67 -1.05 -12.11
CA LYS A 86 16.32 -1.71 -10.84
C LYS A 86 14.85 -2.12 -10.79
N TYR A 87 13.94 -1.32 -11.34
CA TYR A 87 12.49 -1.56 -11.28
C TYR A 87 11.90 -2.20 -12.55
N GLY A 88 12.72 -2.45 -13.57
CA GLY A 88 12.30 -3.07 -14.83
C GLY A 88 11.34 -2.20 -15.66
N LEU A 89 11.52 -0.88 -15.62
CA LEU A 89 10.70 0.12 -16.32
C LEU A 89 11.35 0.63 -17.61
#